data_AF-A0AA93DU32-F1
#
_entry.id   AF-A0AA93DU32-F1
#
_cell.length_a   1.000
_cell.length_b   1.000
_cell.length_c   1.000
_cell.angle_alpha   90.00
_cell.angle_beta   90.00
_cell.angle_gamma   90.00
#
_symmetry.space_group_name_H-M   'P 1'
#
loop_
_entity.id
_entity.type
_entity.pdbx_description
1 polymer ?
#
loop_
_entity_poly.entity_id
_entity_poly.type
_entity_poly.pdbx_seq_one_letter_code
_entity_poly.pdbx_strand_id
1 'polypeptide(L)'
;MAYLDTPEQSSVINWKGRHLVVNAFAGTGKTTTLVRYAQANSDRRMLYLAYNRAVRDEAERKFPFNVECKTSHQLAWMKFGKHLKPRLTPNLRITDIARKLNTRHWPLVRMALATLNHFLCSASSALSYEHLPDENDREGLDADKILGAAQFLWNEMSRTDSTFPVTHDTYLKLFQLSAPDLSKRWDTILFDEAQDANPVISSLVLTQNCNVVLVGDRHQQIYRFRGADNALNAPALEGADRLWLTQSFRFGPAVAEMANVLLARQEETHPVIGNGGCDEVVDGLPADVSRYTVLSRTVAGVIGAALYESMEEKRVFWVGGIEGYKTEELEDLYWFSVDMPERMRTPRLSREYRDFEEYKSIAKATSDVEMNQAISLLDKYFPLPQKLQVLRRQATTNEKDADVVVSTAHRSKGLEWDTVILNDDFSDITDPLLSEAARTDETNLLYVATTRARKLLVRNELLKLLCEQEESDDITEEQLVCSGESTVSHEELSHAG
;
A
#
# COMPACT_ATOMS: atom_id res chain seq x y z
N MET A 1 -9.57 9.77 30.17
CA MET A 1 -8.41 10.67 30.36
C MET A 1 -8.46 11.72 29.27
N ALA A 2 -8.32 13.00 29.60
CA ALA A 2 -8.16 14.03 28.58
C ALA A 2 -6.81 13.79 27.90
N TYR A 3 -6.81 13.38 26.63
CA TYR A 3 -5.59 13.29 25.84
C TYR A 3 -5.00 14.70 25.74
N LEU A 4 -3.84 14.92 26.37
CA LEU A 4 -3.03 16.09 26.09
C LEU A 4 -2.38 15.89 24.72
N ASP A 5 -2.56 16.88 23.85
CA ASP A 5 -1.89 16.89 22.55
C ASP A 5 -0.37 17.06 22.78
N THR A 6 0.45 16.36 22.00
CA THR A 6 1.92 16.54 22.08
C THR A 6 2.31 17.96 21.61
N PRO A 7 3.52 18.45 21.92
CA PRO A 7 4.02 19.71 21.34
C PRO A 7 4.01 19.71 19.81
N GLU A 8 4.31 18.56 19.19
CA GLU A 8 4.26 18.36 17.74
C GLU A 8 2.83 18.48 17.20
N GLN A 9 1.87 17.78 17.81
CA GLN A 9 0.45 17.88 17.45
C GLN A 9 -0.07 19.30 17.64
N SER A 10 0.31 19.96 18.74
CA SER A 10 -0.05 21.36 19.03
C SER A 10 0.48 22.31 17.96
N SER A 11 1.68 22.06 17.43
CA SER A 11 2.25 22.87 16.35
C SER A 11 1.44 22.73 15.05
N VAL A 12 1.01 21.51 14.72
CA VAL A 12 0.12 21.25 13.58
C VAL A 12 -1.25 21.93 13.77
N ILE A 13 -1.87 21.76 14.95
CA ILE A 13 -3.20 22.30 15.26
C ILE A 13 -3.23 23.84 15.14
N ASN A 14 -2.18 24.50 15.61
CA ASN A 14 -2.09 25.97 15.62
C ASN A 14 -1.54 26.57 14.33
N TRP A 15 -1.22 25.76 13.32
CA TRP A 15 -0.67 26.23 12.07
C TRP A 15 -1.67 27.08 11.25
N LYS A 16 -1.19 28.18 10.64
CA LYS A 16 -2.02 29.17 9.92
C LYS A 16 -1.52 29.52 8.51
N GLY A 17 -0.59 28.74 7.95
CA GLY A 17 -0.06 28.96 6.60
C GLY A 17 -1.00 28.51 5.48
N ARG A 18 -0.43 28.36 4.26
CA ARG A 18 -1.18 27.96 3.06
C ARG A 18 -1.00 26.48 2.69
N HIS A 19 0.23 25.98 2.67
CA HIS A 19 0.51 24.56 2.41
C HIS A 19 1.31 23.98 3.58
N LEU A 20 0.78 22.93 4.21
CA LEU A 20 1.43 22.20 5.28
C LEU A 20 1.62 20.74 4.86
N VAL A 21 2.81 20.22 5.06
CA VAL A 21 3.10 18.78 4.98
C VAL A 21 3.43 18.28 6.38
N VAL A 22 2.63 17.34 6.88
CA VAL A 22 2.83 16.69 8.16
C VAL A 22 3.39 15.29 7.89
N ASN A 23 4.69 15.13 8.11
CA ASN A 23 5.37 13.83 8.08
C ASN A 23 5.08 13.09 9.39
N ALA A 24 4.24 12.08 9.34
CA ALA A 24 3.78 11.39 10.53
C ALA A 24 4.14 9.91 10.47
N PHE A 25 4.74 9.37 11.54
CA PHE A 25 5.04 7.93 11.59
C PHE A 25 3.82 7.07 11.96
N ALA A 26 4.04 5.76 12.06
CA ALA A 26 3.03 4.80 12.48
C ALA A 26 2.52 5.11 13.89
N GLY A 27 1.19 5.10 14.08
CA GLY A 27 0.58 5.24 15.41
C GLY A 27 0.62 6.65 16.02
N THR A 28 1.04 7.68 15.29
CA THR A 28 1.27 9.04 15.85
C THR A 28 0.01 9.92 15.98
N GLY A 29 -1.14 9.38 15.59
CA GLY A 29 -2.43 10.05 15.73
C GLY A 29 -2.80 11.02 14.60
N LYS A 30 -2.26 10.84 13.38
CA LYS A 30 -2.58 11.61 12.14
C LYS A 30 -4.00 12.16 12.07
N THR A 31 -4.99 11.26 12.00
CA THR A 31 -6.40 11.63 11.85
C THR A 31 -6.93 12.37 13.07
N THR A 32 -6.49 12.01 14.29
CA THR A 32 -6.84 12.74 15.52
C THR A 32 -6.30 14.17 15.48
N THR A 33 -5.06 14.37 15.04
CA THR A 33 -4.47 15.70 14.86
C THR A 33 -5.24 16.52 13.84
N LEU A 34 -5.67 15.93 12.72
CA LEU A 34 -6.53 16.60 11.74
C LEU A 34 -7.91 16.98 12.29
N VAL A 35 -8.53 16.12 13.11
CA VAL A 35 -9.80 16.43 13.78
C VAL A 35 -9.61 17.63 14.73
N ARG A 36 -8.52 17.66 15.51
CA ARG A 36 -8.19 18.78 16.40
C ARG A 36 -7.91 20.07 15.62
N TYR A 37 -7.16 19.99 14.53
CA TYR A 37 -6.93 21.11 13.61
C TYR A 37 -8.26 21.69 13.09
N ALA A 38 -9.18 20.82 12.68
CA ALA A 38 -10.49 21.24 12.20
C ALA A 38 -11.33 21.93 13.29
N GLN A 39 -11.27 21.43 14.53
CA GLN A 39 -11.94 22.03 15.68
C GLN A 39 -11.38 23.43 16.01
N ALA A 40 -10.07 23.60 15.94
CA ALA A 40 -9.39 24.88 16.18
C ALA A 40 -9.62 25.94 15.08
N ASN A 41 -10.18 25.53 13.94
CA ASN A 41 -10.46 26.37 12.77
C ASN A 41 -11.95 26.22 12.35
N SER A 42 -12.85 26.30 13.33
CA SER A 42 -14.29 26.05 13.17
C SER A 42 -15.03 27.04 12.26
N ASP A 43 -14.42 28.18 11.98
CA ASP A 43 -14.88 29.23 11.07
C ASP A 43 -14.64 28.90 9.59
N ARG A 44 -13.79 27.91 9.28
CA ARG A 44 -13.43 27.52 7.90
C ARG A 44 -14.22 26.31 7.44
N ARG A 45 -14.64 26.33 6.17
CA ARG A 45 -15.24 25.17 5.50
C ARG A 45 -14.13 24.28 4.98
N MET A 46 -14.10 23.02 5.40
CA MET A 46 -13.02 22.11 5.05
C MET A 46 -13.51 20.89 4.27
N LEU A 47 -12.65 20.37 3.42
CA LEU A 47 -12.83 19.09 2.75
C LEU A 47 -11.80 18.11 3.31
N TYR A 48 -12.25 17.02 3.92
CA TYR A 48 -11.38 15.90 4.25
C TYR A 48 -11.40 14.86 3.13
N LEU A 49 -10.24 14.61 2.53
CA LEU A 49 -10.05 13.60 1.50
C LEU A 49 -9.47 12.33 2.09
N ALA A 50 -10.32 11.30 2.15
CA ALA A 50 -9.94 9.97 2.57
C ALA A 50 -9.49 9.13 1.36
N TYR A 51 -8.47 8.29 1.56
CA TYR A 51 -8.00 7.35 0.54
C TYR A 51 -9.04 6.25 0.19
N ASN A 52 -9.82 5.78 1.18
CA ASN A 52 -10.83 4.76 0.96
C ASN A 52 -12.15 5.03 1.71
N ARG A 53 -13.19 4.26 1.38
CA ARG A 53 -14.52 4.43 1.96
C ARG A 53 -14.58 4.16 3.47
N ALA A 54 -13.84 3.17 3.97
CA ALA A 54 -13.84 2.84 5.40
C ALA A 54 -13.26 4.00 6.23
N VAL A 55 -12.11 4.54 5.80
CA VAL A 55 -11.49 5.73 6.42
C VAL A 55 -12.42 6.93 6.35
N ARG A 56 -13.11 7.13 5.22
CA ARG A 56 -14.12 8.20 5.10
C ARG A 56 -15.27 8.04 6.08
N ASP A 57 -15.85 6.84 6.16
CA ASP A 57 -16.99 6.55 7.03
C ASP A 57 -16.62 6.69 8.52
N GLU A 58 -15.37 6.39 8.89
CA GLU A 58 -14.83 6.64 10.22
C GLU A 58 -14.61 8.14 10.48
N ALA A 59 -14.00 8.85 9.53
CA ALA A 59 -13.76 10.28 9.61
C ALA A 59 -15.07 11.07 9.77
N GLU A 60 -16.11 10.73 9.02
CA GLU A 60 -17.43 11.37 9.11
C GLU A 60 -18.01 11.36 10.54
N ARG A 61 -17.66 10.35 11.36
CA ARG A 61 -18.12 10.25 12.75
C ARG A 61 -17.28 11.07 13.73
N LYS A 62 -16.04 11.38 13.38
CA LYS A 62 -15.05 12.02 14.25
C LYS A 62 -14.88 13.52 13.97
N PHE A 63 -14.96 13.92 12.70
CA PHE A 63 -14.72 15.29 12.29
C PHE A 63 -15.91 16.21 12.66
N PRO A 64 -15.63 17.50 12.96
CA PRO A 64 -16.67 18.49 13.25
C PRO A 64 -17.51 18.85 12.02
N PHE A 65 -18.65 19.51 12.24
CA PHE A 65 -19.64 19.84 11.21
C PHE A 65 -19.13 20.76 10.08
N ASN A 66 -18.04 21.50 10.31
CA ASN A 66 -17.44 22.37 9.30
C ASN A 66 -16.57 21.60 8.28
N VAL A 67 -16.46 20.27 8.42
CA VAL A 67 -15.67 19.40 7.56
C VAL A 67 -16.59 18.45 6.80
N GLU A 68 -16.47 18.45 5.48
CA GLU A 68 -17.13 17.46 4.62
C GLU A 68 -16.15 16.34 4.29
N CYS A 69 -16.44 15.10 4.70
CA CYS A 69 -15.55 13.96 4.43
C CYS A 69 -15.95 13.26 3.12
N LYS A 70 -14.99 13.08 2.21
CA LYS A 70 -15.21 12.39 0.93
C LYS A 70 -14.00 11.58 0.52
N THR A 71 -14.21 10.59 -0.34
CA THR A 71 -13.13 10.04 -1.16
C THR A 71 -13.00 10.84 -2.47
N SER A 72 -11.82 10.80 -3.10
CA SER A 72 -11.59 11.43 -4.41
C SER A 72 -12.58 10.93 -5.47
N HIS A 73 -12.87 9.62 -5.46
CA HIS A 73 -13.88 9.03 -6.33
C HIS A 73 -15.30 9.56 -6.05
N GLN A 74 -15.66 9.88 -4.79
CA GLN A 74 -16.98 10.46 -4.47
C GLN A 74 -17.14 11.88 -5.00
N LEU A 75 -16.06 12.68 -5.03
CA LEU A 75 -16.08 13.99 -5.67
C LEU A 75 -16.38 13.85 -7.17
N ALA A 76 -15.66 12.95 -7.83
CA ALA A 76 -15.79 12.72 -9.27
C ALA A 76 -17.13 12.07 -9.66
N TRP A 77 -17.69 11.23 -8.78
CA TRP A 77 -18.94 10.50 -9.01
C TRP A 77 -20.12 11.41 -9.34
N MET A 78 -20.20 12.57 -8.68
CA MET A 78 -21.32 13.50 -8.85
C MET A 78 -21.41 14.09 -10.25
N LYS A 79 -20.25 14.30 -10.90
CA LYS A 79 -20.16 14.92 -12.23
C LYS A 79 -20.12 13.89 -13.36
N PHE A 80 -19.38 12.80 -13.18
CA PHE A 80 -19.13 11.83 -14.27
C PHE A 80 -19.64 10.42 -13.96
N GLY A 81 -19.52 9.96 -12.71
CA GLY A 81 -19.80 8.56 -12.34
C GLY A 81 -21.22 8.08 -12.62
N LYS A 82 -22.23 8.94 -12.42
CA LYS A 82 -23.66 8.57 -12.67
C LYS A 82 -23.93 8.14 -14.11
N HIS A 83 -23.29 8.77 -15.09
CA HIS A 83 -23.47 8.47 -16.51
C HIS A 83 -22.78 7.17 -16.92
N LEU A 84 -21.69 6.81 -16.22
CA LEU A 84 -20.87 5.64 -16.52
C LEU A 84 -21.26 4.39 -15.71
N LYS A 85 -22.12 4.53 -14.70
CA LYS A 85 -22.58 3.44 -13.81
C LYS A 85 -23.01 2.15 -14.54
N PRO A 86 -23.75 2.17 -15.66
CA PRO A 86 -24.19 0.93 -16.33
C PRO A 86 -23.04 0.07 -16.87
N ARG A 87 -21.85 0.64 -17.05
CA ARG A 87 -20.66 0.01 -17.65
C ARG A 87 -19.56 -0.26 -16.64
N LEU A 88 -19.79 0.08 -15.38
CA LEU A 88 -18.77 0.07 -14.35
C LEU A 88 -18.41 -1.37 -13.97
N THR A 89 -17.14 -1.70 -14.11
CA THR A 89 -16.54 -2.97 -13.70
C THR A 89 -15.43 -2.72 -12.68
N PRO A 90 -15.18 -3.63 -11.73
CA PRO A 90 -14.05 -3.51 -10.80
C PRO A 90 -12.72 -3.39 -11.53
N ASN A 91 -12.49 -4.23 -12.55
CA ASN A 91 -11.26 -4.28 -13.34
C ASN A 91 -11.58 -4.47 -14.83
N LEU A 92 -10.70 -3.98 -15.71
CA LEU A 92 -10.75 -4.29 -17.14
C LEU A 92 -10.11 -5.65 -17.39
N ARG A 93 -10.84 -6.54 -18.06
CA ARG A 93 -10.28 -7.85 -18.45
C ARG A 93 -9.52 -7.74 -19.75
N ILE A 94 -8.37 -8.41 -19.83
CA ILE A 94 -7.57 -8.51 -21.06
C ILE A 94 -8.41 -9.05 -22.22
N THR A 95 -9.36 -9.96 -21.96
CA THR A 95 -10.28 -10.51 -22.97
C THR A 95 -11.28 -9.48 -23.51
N ASP A 96 -11.76 -8.55 -22.69
CA ASP A 96 -12.64 -7.46 -23.14
C ASP A 96 -11.89 -6.48 -24.03
N ILE A 97 -10.63 -6.21 -23.70
CA ILE A 97 -9.74 -5.34 -24.47
C ILE A 97 -9.39 -6.01 -25.81
N ALA A 98 -9.00 -7.28 -25.80
CA ALA A 98 -8.71 -8.06 -27.01
C ALA A 98 -9.91 -8.08 -27.97
N ARG A 99 -11.12 -8.27 -27.44
CA ARG A 99 -12.37 -8.22 -28.23
C ARG A 99 -12.61 -6.83 -28.79
N LYS A 100 -12.37 -5.77 -28.01
CA LYS A 100 -12.59 -4.39 -28.45
C LYS A 100 -11.59 -3.93 -29.51
N LEU A 101 -10.33 -4.37 -29.39
CA LEU A 101 -9.27 -4.15 -30.38
C LEU A 101 -9.34 -5.11 -31.57
N ASN A 102 -10.22 -6.11 -31.53
CA ASN A 102 -10.35 -7.16 -32.54
C ASN A 102 -9.01 -7.84 -32.87
N THR A 103 -8.25 -8.22 -31.83
CA THR A 103 -6.92 -8.83 -31.96
C THR A 103 -6.73 -9.98 -30.99
N ARG A 104 -5.88 -10.94 -31.38
CA ARG A 104 -5.36 -12.00 -30.49
C ARG A 104 -3.88 -11.79 -30.17
N HIS A 105 -3.33 -10.62 -30.49
CA HIS A 105 -1.97 -10.27 -30.15
C HIS A 105 -1.90 -9.86 -28.66
N TRP A 106 -1.74 -10.84 -27.77
CA TRP A 106 -1.79 -10.61 -26.31
C TRP A 106 -0.75 -9.60 -25.79
N PRO A 107 0.51 -9.59 -26.27
CA PRO A 107 1.47 -8.53 -25.91
C PRO A 107 0.94 -7.12 -26.20
N LEU A 108 0.35 -6.88 -27.38
CA LEU A 108 -0.24 -5.58 -27.72
C LEU A 108 -1.39 -5.22 -26.78
N VAL A 109 -2.26 -6.18 -26.46
CA VAL A 109 -3.40 -5.97 -25.53
C VAL A 109 -2.91 -5.59 -24.14
N ARG A 110 -1.89 -6.30 -23.63
CA ARG A 110 -1.25 -6.02 -22.35
C ARG A 110 -0.62 -4.62 -22.35
N MET A 111 0.18 -4.29 -23.37
CA MET A 111 0.84 -2.99 -23.48
C MET A 111 -0.16 -1.83 -23.59
N ALA A 112 -1.25 -2.02 -24.33
CA ALA A 112 -2.32 -1.03 -24.43
C ALA A 112 -3.02 -0.81 -23.07
N LEU A 113 -3.31 -1.89 -22.33
CA LEU A 113 -3.86 -1.79 -20.98
C LEU A 113 -2.90 -1.10 -20.01
N ALA A 114 -1.61 -1.46 -20.04
CA ALA A 114 -0.58 -0.85 -19.20
C ALA A 114 -0.46 0.66 -19.48
N THR A 115 -0.35 1.04 -20.76
CA THR A 115 -0.28 2.45 -21.19
C THR A 115 -1.52 3.23 -20.76
N LEU A 116 -2.70 2.63 -20.91
CA LEU A 116 -3.96 3.23 -20.48
C LEU A 116 -3.99 3.42 -18.95
N ASN A 117 -3.57 2.41 -18.18
CA ASN A 117 -3.51 2.51 -16.72
C ASN A 117 -2.50 3.56 -16.26
N HIS A 118 -1.33 3.66 -16.90
CA HIS A 118 -0.36 4.74 -16.64
C HIS A 118 -1.00 6.11 -16.86
N PHE A 119 -1.78 6.30 -17.93
CA PHE A 119 -2.51 7.55 -18.16
C PHE A 119 -3.61 7.81 -17.13
N LEU A 120 -4.36 6.78 -16.73
CA LEU A 120 -5.39 6.89 -15.68
C LEU A 120 -4.81 7.22 -14.31
N CYS A 121 -3.52 6.95 -14.08
CA CYS A 121 -2.81 7.31 -12.86
C CYS A 121 -1.92 8.56 -13.00
N SER A 122 -1.75 9.15 -14.18
CA SER A 122 -0.88 10.32 -14.38
C SER A 122 -1.60 11.66 -14.21
N ALA A 123 -0.84 12.74 -13.99
CA ALA A 123 -1.38 14.10 -14.00
C ALA A 123 -1.62 14.65 -15.42
N SER A 124 -1.16 13.96 -16.46
CA SER A 124 -1.15 14.43 -17.85
C SER A 124 -2.56 14.70 -18.40
N SER A 125 -2.68 15.75 -19.23
CA SER A 125 -3.95 16.15 -19.83
C SER A 125 -4.37 15.31 -21.03
N ALA A 126 -3.44 14.55 -21.61
CA ALA A 126 -3.67 13.70 -22.77
C ALA A 126 -2.82 12.42 -22.72
N LEU A 127 -3.32 11.36 -23.35
CA LEU A 127 -2.60 10.08 -23.48
C LEU A 127 -1.53 10.21 -24.57
N SER A 128 -0.27 10.21 -24.13
CA SER A 128 0.94 10.48 -24.94
C SER A 128 2.03 9.40 -24.74
N TYR A 129 3.16 9.54 -25.43
CA TYR A 129 4.31 8.63 -25.34
C TYR A 129 4.89 8.48 -23.92
N GLU A 130 4.70 9.46 -23.03
CA GLU A 130 5.19 9.39 -21.64
C GLU A 130 4.53 8.27 -20.82
N HIS A 131 3.39 7.75 -21.28
CA HIS A 131 2.65 6.68 -20.61
C HIS A 131 3.03 5.29 -21.13
N LEU A 132 3.79 5.22 -22.23
CA LEU A 132 4.23 3.93 -22.76
C LEU A 132 5.16 3.26 -21.75
N PRO A 133 5.07 1.93 -21.59
CA PRO A 133 6.08 1.15 -20.89
C PRO A 133 7.48 1.39 -21.48
N ASP A 134 8.53 1.06 -20.74
CA ASP A 134 9.91 1.21 -21.19
C ASP A 134 10.18 0.37 -22.44
N GLU A 135 11.18 0.77 -23.26
CA GLU A 135 11.48 0.08 -24.52
C GLU A 135 11.77 -1.42 -24.32
N ASN A 136 12.42 -1.78 -23.21
CA ASN A 136 12.70 -3.17 -22.85
C ASN A 136 11.43 -3.98 -22.58
N ASP A 137 10.38 -3.34 -22.06
CA ASP A 137 9.10 -3.99 -21.71
C ASP A 137 8.15 -4.10 -22.91
N ARG A 138 8.42 -3.38 -24.00
CA ARG A 138 7.58 -3.39 -25.21
C ARG A 138 7.73 -4.67 -26.04
N GLU A 139 8.70 -5.55 -25.73
CA GLU A 139 8.91 -6.82 -26.43
C GLU A 139 9.02 -6.67 -27.96
N GLY A 140 9.63 -5.56 -28.42
CA GLY A 140 9.78 -5.25 -29.85
C GLY A 140 8.52 -4.73 -30.54
N LEU A 141 7.45 -4.43 -29.80
CA LEU A 141 6.25 -3.79 -30.33
C LEU A 141 6.50 -2.32 -30.68
N ASP A 142 5.88 -1.90 -31.78
CA ASP A 142 5.89 -0.53 -32.25
C ASP A 142 5.12 0.40 -31.30
N ALA A 143 5.77 1.50 -30.87
CA ALA A 143 5.25 2.46 -29.92
C ALA A 143 3.94 3.10 -30.42
N ASP A 144 3.86 3.41 -31.71
CA ASP A 144 2.69 4.05 -32.32
C ASP A 144 1.47 3.12 -32.30
N LYS A 145 1.67 1.82 -32.51
CA LYS A 145 0.58 0.82 -32.40
C LYS A 145 0.06 0.70 -30.98
N ILE A 146 0.95 0.66 -29.98
CA ILE A 146 0.55 0.60 -28.57
C ILE A 146 -0.23 1.85 -28.19
N LEU A 147 0.32 3.02 -28.52
CA LEU A 147 -0.29 4.31 -28.23
C LEU A 147 -1.65 4.45 -28.91
N GLY A 148 -1.75 4.11 -30.19
CA GLY A 148 -3.00 4.14 -30.95
C GLY A 148 -4.08 3.21 -30.36
N ALA A 149 -3.69 2.01 -29.91
CA ALA A 149 -4.60 1.09 -29.23
C ALA A 149 -5.09 1.66 -27.89
N ALA A 150 -4.19 2.23 -27.07
CA ALA A 150 -4.55 2.85 -25.79
C ALA A 150 -5.45 4.08 -25.98
N GLN A 151 -5.17 4.94 -26.97
CA GLN A 151 -5.99 6.10 -27.31
C GLN A 151 -7.39 5.68 -27.78
N PHE A 152 -7.49 4.63 -28.59
CA PHE A 152 -8.78 4.07 -29.01
C PHE A 152 -9.60 3.59 -27.80
N LEU A 153 -8.98 2.85 -26.87
CA LEU A 153 -9.65 2.40 -25.64
C LEU A 153 -10.10 3.58 -24.78
N TRP A 154 -9.25 4.59 -24.58
CA TRP A 154 -9.61 5.79 -23.83
C TRP A 154 -10.79 6.55 -24.44
N ASN A 155 -10.82 6.69 -25.77
CA ASN A 155 -11.96 7.28 -26.47
C ASN A 155 -13.26 6.50 -26.21
N GLU A 156 -13.19 5.16 -26.26
CA GLU A 156 -14.35 4.31 -25.96
C GLU A 156 -14.81 4.40 -24.50
N MET A 157 -13.88 4.55 -23.56
CA MET A 157 -14.18 4.69 -22.13
C MET A 157 -14.78 6.05 -21.77
N SER A 158 -14.33 7.12 -22.43
CA SER A 158 -14.77 8.50 -22.14
C SER A 158 -16.11 8.86 -22.77
N ARG A 159 -16.50 8.20 -23.85
CA ARG A 159 -17.79 8.39 -24.52
C ARG A 159 -18.96 7.86 -23.69
N THR A 160 -20.06 8.63 -23.61
CA THR A 160 -21.27 8.21 -22.89
C THR A 160 -22.14 7.19 -23.63
N ASP A 161 -21.98 7.06 -24.95
CA ASP A 161 -22.78 6.18 -25.81
C ASP A 161 -22.11 4.83 -26.13
N SER A 162 -20.83 4.66 -25.78
CA SER A 162 -20.15 3.37 -25.91
C SER A 162 -20.69 2.35 -24.91
N THR A 163 -20.56 1.06 -25.23
CA THR A 163 -20.89 -0.07 -24.34
C THR A 163 -19.66 -0.65 -23.66
N PHE A 164 -18.46 -0.12 -23.95
CA PHE A 164 -17.20 -0.68 -23.47
C PHE A 164 -17.07 -0.54 -21.93
N PRO A 165 -16.64 -1.58 -21.18
CA PRO A 165 -16.52 -1.47 -19.73
C PRO A 165 -15.60 -0.34 -19.28
N VAL A 166 -15.88 0.24 -18.11
CA VAL A 166 -15.08 1.31 -17.50
C VAL A 166 -14.79 1.01 -16.04
N THR A 167 -13.71 1.57 -15.51
CA THR A 167 -13.31 1.42 -14.10
C THR A 167 -13.62 2.68 -13.31
N HIS A 168 -13.46 2.59 -11.99
CA HIS A 168 -13.61 3.75 -11.12
C HIS A 168 -12.63 4.89 -11.45
N ASP A 169 -11.45 4.57 -11.97
CA ASP A 169 -10.43 5.56 -12.32
C ASP A 169 -10.77 6.33 -13.59
N THR A 170 -11.66 5.79 -14.43
CA THR A 170 -12.12 6.46 -15.66
C THR A 170 -12.80 7.78 -15.34
N TYR A 171 -13.78 7.77 -14.43
CA TYR A 171 -14.50 8.99 -14.09
C TYR A 171 -13.67 9.92 -13.19
N LEU A 172 -12.72 9.38 -12.42
CA LEU A 172 -11.78 10.18 -11.64
C LEU A 172 -10.85 10.97 -12.58
N LYS A 173 -10.31 10.31 -13.62
CA LYS A 173 -9.50 10.96 -14.66
C LYS A 173 -10.31 12.04 -15.39
N LEU A 174 -11.54 11.74 -15.81
CA LEU A 174 -12.43 12.75 -16.43
C LEU A 174 -12.68 13.95 -15.50
N PHE A 175 -12.81 13.70 -14.19
CA PHE A 175 -12.96 14.77 -13.20
C PHE A 175 -11.72 15.66 -13.12
N GLN A 176 -10.53 15.07 -13.03
CA GLN A 176 -9.25 15.78 -13.06
C GLN A 176 -9.08 16.61 -14.34
N LEU A 177 -9.34 16.00 -15.51
CA LEU A 177 -9.28 16.69 -16.81
C LEU A 177 -10.27 17.85 -16.93
N SER A 178 -11.36 17.83 -16.17
CA SER A 178 -12.33 18.94 -16.15
C SER A 178 -11.88 20.16 -15.34
N ALA A 179 -10.67 20.12 -14.77
CA ALA A 179 -10.03 21.18 -13.99
C ALA A 179 -10.99 21.82 -12.96
N PRO A 180 -11.49 21.04 -12.00
CA PRO A 180 -12.48 21.53 -11.04
C PRO A 180 -11.83 22.50 -10.06
N ASP A 181 -12.56 23.57 -9.74
CA ASP A 181 -12.19 24.54 -8.71
C ASP A 181 -12.94 24.21 -7.41
N LEU A 182 -12.25 23.51 -6.51
CA LEU A 182 -12.74 23.13 -5.18
C LEU A 182 -12.74 24.33 -4.21
N SER A 183 -11.91 25.36 -4.46
CA SER A 183 -11.79 26.54 -3.59
C SER A 183 -13.10 27.35 -3.47
N LYS A 184 -14.01 27.20 -4.45
CA LYS A 184 -15.34 27.82 -4.42
C LYS A 184 -16.20 27.33 -3.25
N ARG A 185 -15.98 26.11 -2.78
CA ARG A 185 -16.80 25.49 -1.73
C ARG A 185 -16.06 25.27 -0.43
N TRP A 186 -14.75 25.05 -0.49
CA TRP A 186 -13.92 24.75 0.68
C TRP A 186 -12.73 25.71 0.76
N ASP A 187 -12.47 26.19 1.97
CA ASP A 187 -11.39 27.13 2.28
C ASP A 187 -10.09 26.39 2.64
N THR A 188 -10.20 25.12 3.05
CA THR A 188 -9.07 24.23 3.34
C THR A 188 -9.36 22.79 2.86
N ILE A 189 -8.36 22.12 2.31
CA ILE A 189 -8.36 20.68 2.03
C ILE A 189 -7.44 19.98 3.03
N LEU A 190 -7.97 18.99 3.74
CA LEU A 190 -7.23 18.07 4.60
C LEU A 190 -7.06 16.76 3.83
N PHE A 191 -5.83 16.43 3.46
CA PHE A 191 -5.52 15.25 2.67
C PHE A 191 -4.74 14.24 3.50
N ASP A 192 -5.40 13.15 3.89
CA ASP A 192 -4.84 12.09 4.74
C ASP A 192 -4.29 10.94 3.89
N GLU A 193 -3.32 10.19 4.43
CA GLU A 193 -2.59 9.11 3.75
C GLU A 193 -2.02 9.55 2.38
N ALA A 194 -1.51 10.79 2.32
CA ALA A 194 -1.08 11.42 1.06
C ALA A 194 0.07 10.68 0.35
N GLN A 195 0.83 9.83 1.05
CA GLN A 195 1.86 8.99 0.43
C GLN A 195 1.31 7.96 -0.57
N ASP A 196 0.04 7.53 -0.42
CA ASP A 196 -0.59 6.54 -1.32
C ASP A 196 -1.44 7.20 -2.41
N ALA A 197 -1.40 8.52 -2.51
CA ALA A 197 -2.10 9.25 -3.56
C ALA A 197 -1.53 8.91 -4.94
N ASN A 198 -2.38 8.72 -5.94
CA ASN A 198 -1.90 8.70 -7.32
C ASN A 198 -1.73 10.14 -7.86
N PRO A 199 -0.90 10.36 -8.88
CA PRO A 199 -0.70 11.69 -9.48
C PRO A 199 -1.98 12.41 -9.93
N VAL A 200 -3.04 11.67 -10.29
CA VAL A 200 -4.37 12.27 -10.57
C VAL A 200 -4.93 12.98 -9.36
N ILE A 201 -4.93 12.34 -8.18
CA ILE A 201 -5.44 12.95 -6.95
C ILE A 201 -4.49 14.05 -6.47
N SER A 202 -3.18 13.83 -6.53
CA SER A 202 -2.17 14.83 -6.14
C SER A 202 -2.31 16.10 -6.97
N SER A 203 -2.41 15.99 -8.30
CA SER A 203 -2.63 17.16 -9.17
C SER A 203 -3.97 17.84 -8.91
N LEU A 204 -5.04 17.06 -8.64
CA LEU A 204 -6.34 17.61 -8.27
C LEU A 204 -6.27 18.45 -6.99
N VAL A 205 -5.54 18.02 -5.97
CA VAL A 205 -5.45 18.71 -4.66
C VAL A 205 -4.47 19.88 -4.71
N LEU A 206 -3.27 19.68 -5.27
CA LEU A 206 -2.18 20.66 -5.21
C LEU A 206 -2.38 21.86 -6.15
N THR A 207 -3.28 21.76 -7.13
CA THR A 207 -3.62 22.88 -8.03
C THR A 207 -4.70 23.81 -7.47
N GLN A 208 -5.24 23.53 -6.28
CA GLN A 208 -6.36 24.29 -5.73
C GLN A 208 -5.94 25.62 -5.12
N ASN A 209 -6.81 26.62 -5.24
CA ASN A 209 -6.60 27.97 -4.69
C ASN A 209 -7.10 28.12 -3.24
N CYS A 210 -6.89 27.11 -2.42
CA CYS A 210 -7.27 27.08 -1.00
C CYS A 210 -6.11 26.56 -0.15
N ASN A 211 -6.26 26.56 1.17
CA ASN A 211 -5.23 25.99 2.04
C ASN A 211 -5.20 24.47 1.86
N VAL A 212 -4.02 23.87 1.96
CA VAL A 212 -3.86 22.41 1.84
C VAL A 212 -3.01 21.92 3.00
N VAL A 213 -3.53 20.95 3.74
CA VAL A 213 -2.81 20.22 4.79
C VAL A 213 -2.70 18.77 4.34
N LEU A 214 -1.49 18.33 4.00
CA LEU A 214 -1.19 16.94 3.66
C LEU A 214 -0.64 16.25 4.91
N VAL A 215 -1.16 15.07 5.22
CA VAL A 215 -0.68 14.23 6.30
C VAL A 215 -0.43 12.84 5.74
N GLY A 216 0.69 12.25 6.10
CA GLY A 216 1.03 10.91 5.64
C GLY A 216 2.30 10.39 6.28
N ASP A 217 2.55 9.11 6.02
CA ASP A 217 3.77 8.41 6.44
C ASP A 217 4.50 7.92 5.20
N ARG A 218 5.61 8.56 4.82
CA ARG A 218 6.36 8.20 3.61
C ARG A 218 6.81 6.73 3.62
N HIS A 219 7.04 6.16 4.81
CA HIS A 219 7.51 4.79 5.00
C HIS A 219 6.37 3.76 5.06
N GLN A 220 5.11 4.21 5.01
CA GLN A 220 3.95 3.32 4.79
C GLN A 220 3.43 3.36 3.35
N GLN A 221 4.20 3.91 2.40
CA GLN A 221 3.85 3.84 0.98
C GLN A 221 4.06 2.40 0.49
N ILE A 222 2.97 1.65 0.34
CA ILE A 222 3.00 0.24 -0.08
C ILE A 222 2.10 -0.04 -1.29
N TYR A 223 1.53 1.00 -1.91
CA TYR A 223 0.66 0.90 -3.08
C TYR A 223 1.27 1.48 -4.36
N ARG A 224 2.60 1.61 -4.44
CA ARG A 224 3.31 2.12 -5.63
C ARG A 224 2.96 1.34 -6.90
N PHE A 225 2.78 0.02 -6.79
CA PHE A 225 2.33 -0.85 -7.89
C PHE A 225 0.95 -0.47 -8.49
N ARG A 226 0.14 0.35 -7.79
CA ARG A 226 -1.13 0.91 -8.30
C ARG A 226 -0.97 2.29 -8.92
N GLY A 227 0.26 2.76 -9.11
CA GLY A 227 0.57 4.10 -9.59
C GLY A 227 0.46 5.18 -8.52
N ALA A 228 0.59 4.82 -7.23
CA ALA A 228 0.75 5.80 -6.17
C ALA A 228 2.12 6.48 -6.29
N ASP A 229 2.13 7.81 -6.17
CA ASP A 229 3.32 8.65 -6.15
C ASP A 229 3.31 9.45 -4.86
N ASN A 230 4.45 9.56 -4.17
CA ASN A 230 4.47 10.10 -2.81
C ASN A 230 4.18 11.61 -2.84
N ALA A 231 2.90 11.97 -2.64
CA ALA A 231 2.46 13.36 -2.74
C ALA A 231 3.12 14.28 -1.69
N LEU A 232 3.67 13.73 -0.60
CA LEU A 232 4.39 14.49 0.43
C LEU A 232 5.68 15.15 -0.12
N ASN A 233 6.23 14.61 -1.21
CA ASN A 233 7.46 15.08 -1.85
C ASN A 233 7.20 15.72 -3.23
N ALA A 234 5.94 16.04 -3.55
CA ALA A 234 5.61 16.66 -4.83
C ALA A 234 6.38 17.99 -5.01
N PRO A 235 6.94 18.28 -6.21
CA PRO A 235 7.68 19.53 -6.46
C PRO A 235 6.88 20.80 -6.14
N ALA A 236 5.55 20.74 -6.30
CA ALA A 236 4.65 21.84 -5.94
C ALA A 236 4.65 22.20 -4.43
N LEU A 237 5.25 21.37 -3.58
CA LEU A 237 5.34 21.53 -2.13
C LEU A 237 6.75 21.91 -1.65
N GLU A 238 7.67 22.29 -2.54
CA GLU A 238 9.03 22.70 -2.15
C GLU A 238 9.04 23.88 -1.17
N GLY A 239 8.10 24.82 -1.32
CA GLY A 239 7.90 25.95 -0.39
C GLY A 239 6.85 25.71 0.71
N ALA A 240 6.41 24.47 0.94
CA ALA A 240 5.43 24.16 1.98
C ALA A 240 6.09 24.10 3.37
N ASP A 241 5.35 24.51 4.40
CA ASP A 241 5.79 24.28 5.79
C ASP A 241 5.80 22.78 6.06
N ARG A 242 6.81 22.29 6.80
CA ARG A 242 6.94 20.87 7.16
C ARG A 242 6.97 20.71 8.67
N LEU A 243 6.13 19.82 9.17
CA LEU A 243 6.06 19.44 10.57
C LEU A 243 6.11 17.91 10.70
N TRP A 244 6.55 17.42 11.85
CA TRP A 244 6.71 16.00 12.12
C TRP A 244 5.82 15.57 13.28
N LEU A 245 5.27 14.36 13.18
CA LEU A 245 4.68 13.64 14.31
C LEU A 245 5.49 12.37 14.51
N THR A 246 6.29 12.30 15.57
CA THR A 246 7.25 11.22 15.82
C THR A 246 6.79 10.25 16.92
N GLN A 247 5.90 10.72 17.81
CA GLN A 247 5.48 9.96 18.99
C GLN A 247 4.32 9.00 18.67
N SER A 248 4.61 7.70 18.60
CA SER A 248 3.64 6.63 18.38
C SER A 248 2.89 6.29 19.67
N PHE A 249 1.56 6.29 19.63
CA PHE A 249 0.71 5.83 20.72
C PHE A 249 0.30 4.36 20.58
N ARG A 250 0.77 3.68 19.52
CA ARG A 250 0.40 2.28 19.23
C ARG A 250 1.26 1.28 19.99
N PHE A 251 2.58 1.53 19.99
CA PHE A 251 3.61 0.62 20.49
C PHE A 251 4.62 1.36 21.35
N GLY A 252 5.37 0.61 22.16
CA GLY A 252 6.37 1.12 23.07
C GLY A 252 7.77 1.20 22.45
N PRO A 253 8.79 1.43 23.28
CA PRO A 253 10.17 1.62 22.82
C PRO A 253 10.75 0.43 22.08
N ALA A 254 10.41 -0.82 22.44
CA ALA A 254 11.05 -2.00 21.85
C ALA A 254 10.64 -2.20 20.38
N VAL A 255 9.36 -2.05 20.05
CA VAL A 255 8.92 -2.09 18.65
C VAL A 255 9.39 -0.83 17.90
N ALA A 256 9.50 0.31 18.57
CA ALA A 256 10.02 1.54 17.97
C ALA A 256 11.48 1.40 17.53
N GLU A 257 12.31 0.70 18.30
CA GLU A 257 13.69 0.36 17.94
C GLU A 257 13.74 -0.45 16.63
N MET A 258 12.96 -1.52 16.54
CA MET A 258 12.87 -2.34 15.31
C MET A 258 12.35 -1.54 14.11
N ALA A 259 11.45 -0.60 14.34
CA ALA A 259 10.96 0.30 13.32
C ALA A 259 12.07 1.27 12.86
N ASN A 260 12.87 1.79 13.80
CA ASN A 260 13.98 2.71 13.51
C ASN A 260 15.11 2.05 12.72
N VAL A 261 15.42 0.76 12.94
CA VAL A 261 16.34 -0.03 12.09
C VAL A 261 15.92 0.05 10.62
N LEU A 262 14.62 -0.13 10.35
CA LEU A 262 14.08 -0.09 8.99
C LEU A 262 14.06 1.33 8.42
N LEU A 263 13.81 2.33 9.26
CA LEU A 263 13.79 3.75 8.89
C LEU A 263 15.20 4.27 8.55
N ALA A 264 16.22 3.88 9.32
CA ALA A 264 17.61 4.26 9.11
C ALA A 264 18.11 3.81 7.72
N ARG A 265 17.71 2.60 7.29
CA ARG A 265 17.98 2.08 5.94
C ARG A 265 17.30 2.85 4.81
N GLN A 266 16.31 3.68 5.13
CA GLN A 266 15.64 4.59 4.19
C GLN A 266 16.11 6.04 4.39
N GLU A 267 17.28 6.23 5.03
CA GLU A 267 17.89 7.53 5.31
C GLU A 267 16.95 8.49 6.06
N GLU A 268 16.09 7.93 6.92
CA GLU A 268 15.26 8.73 7.80
C GLU A 268 16.08 9.27 8.97
N THR A 269 16.03 10.59 9.15
CA THR A 269 16.79 11.28 10.20
C THR A 269 15.99 11.46 11.49
N HIS A 270 14.66 11.32 11.44
CA HIS A 270 13.80 11.46 12.61
C HIS A 270 13.40 10.07 13.12
N PRO A 271 13.75 9.71 14.38
CA PRO A 271 13.32 8.44 14.93
C PRO A 271 11.82 8.45 15.26
N VAL A 272 11.17 7.31 15.11
CA VAL A 272 9.86 7.07 15.74
C VAL A 272 10.07 6.78 17.22
N ILE A 273 9.25 7.38 18.08
CA ILE A 273 9.32 7.24 19.53
C ILE A 273 8.10 6.46 20.01
N GLY A 274 8.31 5.36 20.73
CA GLY A 274 7.24 4.53 21.26
C GLY A 274 6.67 5.02 22.59
N ASN A 275 5.45 5.54 22.58
CA ASN A 275 4.67 6.00 23.74
C ASN A 275 3.41 5.14 23.99
N GLY A 276 3.30 3.97 23.35
CA GLY A 276 2.16 3.05 23.45
C GLY A 276 2.10 2.18 24.71
N GLY A 277 3.06 2.33 25.64
CA GLY A 277 3.19 1.51 26.85
C GLY A 277 4.40 0.59 26.80
N CYS A 278 4.43 -0.41 27.70
CA CYS A 278 5.47 -1.45 27.65
C CYS A 278 5.19 -2.43 26.53
N ASP A 279 6.21 -2.70 25.72
CA ASP A 279 6.21 -3.71 24.68
C ASP A 279 7.52 -4.51 24.70
N GLU A 280 7.49 -5.65 24.01
CA GLU A 280 8.59 -6.60 23.95
C GLU A 280 8.78 -7.08 22.51
N VAL A 281 10.04 -7.38 22.19
CA VAL A 281 10.46 -7.95 20.92
C VAL A 281 11.20 -9.25 21.22
N VAL A 282 10.77 -10.34 20.60
CA VAL A 282 11.27 -11.69 20.87
C VAL A 282 11.51 -12.46 19.57
N ASP A 283 12.27 -13.54 19.64
CA ASP A 283 12.63 -14.36 18.47
C ASP A 283 11.73 -15.59 18.29
N GLY A 284 10.88 -15.88 19.28
CA GLY A 284 9.90 -16.96 19.25
C GLY A 284 8.69 -16.65 20.11
N LEU A 285 7.54 -17.21 19.76
CA LEU A 285 6.29 -16.99 20.48
C LEU A 285 6.38 -17.58 21.90
N PRO A 286 6.17 -16.77 22.97
CA PRO A 286 6.13 -17.28 24.34
C PRO A 286 4.97 -18.26 24.56
N ALA A 287 5.19 -19.29 25.38
CA ALA A 287 4.23 -20.40 25.56
C ALA A 287 2.89 -19.98 26.22
N ASP A 288 2.87 -18.86 26.93
CA ASP A 288 1.68 -18.30 27.58
C ASP A 288 0.81 -17.46 26.64
N VAL A 289 1.29 -17.16 25.42
CA VAL A 289 0.54 -16.41 24.42
C VAL A 289 -0.39 -17.33 23.64
N SER A 290 -1.68 -17.29 23.99
CA SER A 290 -2.71 -18.11 23.35
C SER A 290 -3.33 -17.49 22.10
N ARG A 291 -3.12 -16.19 21.85
CA ARG A 291 -3.68 -15.46 20.70
C ARG A 291 -2.65 -14.58 20.05
N TYR A 292 -2.51 -14.70 18.74
CA TYR A 292 -1.52 -13.95 17.98
C TYR A 292 -1.94 -13.75 16.53
N THR A 293 -1.25 -12.85 15.85
CA THR A 293 -1.45 -12.56 14.43
C THR A 293 -0.21 -12.90 13.64
N VAL A 294 -0.35 -13.66 12.55
CA VAL A 294 0.75 -13.93 11.62
C VAL A 294 0.60 -13.02 10.40
N LEU A 295 1.62 -12.18 10.17
CA LEU A 295 1.70 -11.31 9.00
C LEU A 295 2.68 -11.89 7.98
N SER A 296 2.20 -12.13 6.77
CA SER A 296 2.99 -12.65 5.66
C SER A 296 3.16 -11.63 4.55
N ARG A 297 4.25 -11.71 3.81
CA ARG A 297 4.47 -10.91 2.60
C ARG A 297 3.54 -11.30 1.46
N THR A 298 3.31 -12.61 1.29
CA THR A 298 2.62 -13.18 0.14
C THR A 298 1.32 -13.88 0.54
N VAL A 299 0.38 -14.03 -0.40
CA VAL A 299 -0.83 -14.85 -0.19
C VAL A 299 -0.45 -16.31 0.08
N ALA A 300 0.63 -16.80 -0.52
CA ALA A 300 1.14 -18.13 -0.25
C ALA A 300 1.58 -18.27 1.22
N GLY A 301 2.29 -17.28 1.77
CA GLY A 301 2.64 -17.23 3.18
C GLY A 301 1.41 -17.29 4.09
N VAL A 302 0.37 -16.50 3.78
CA VAL A 302 -0.90 -16.53 4.54
C VAL A 302 -1.56 -17.91 4.49
N ILE A 303 -1.68 -18.52 3.31
CA ILE A 303 -2.27 -19.86 3.17
C ILE A 303 -1.43 -20.91 3.89
N GLY A 304 -0.10 -20.82 3.81
CA GLY A 304 0.83 -21.70 4.52
C GLY A 304 0.67 -21.61 6.04
N ALA A 305 0.69 -20.39 6.59
CA ALA A 305 0.49 -20.13 8.01
C ALA A 305 -0.89 -20.64 8.47
N ALA A 306 -1.95 -20.31 7.73
CA ALA A 306 -3.29 -20.77 8.06
C ALA A 306 -3.42 -22.29 8.03
N LEU A 307 -2.77 -22.97 7.07
CA LEU A 307 -2.78 -24.43 6.99
C LEU A 307 -2.07 -25.08 8.17
N TYR A 308 -0.88 -24.57 8.51
CA TYR A 308 -0.12 -25.04 9.67
C TYR A 308 -0.95 -24.95 10.94
N GLU A 309 -1.54 -23.78 11.21
CA GLU A 309 -2.35 -23.57 12.42
C GLU A 309 -3.67 -24.35 12.40
N SER A 310 -4.28 -24.53 11.23
CA SER A 310 -5.49 -25.34 11.10
C SER A 310 -5.24 -26.83 11.32
N MET A 311 -4.02 -27.33 11.03
CA MET A 311 -3.61 -28.71 11.33
C MET A 311 -3.45 -28.93 12.83
N GLU A 312 -3.05 -27.91 13.57
CA GLU A 312 -3.00 -27.88 15.04
C GLU A 312 -4.37 -27.59 15.69
N GLU A 313 -5.46 -27.76 14.93
CA GLU A 313 -6.85 -27.56 15.35
C GLU A 313 -7.19 -26.16 15.89
N LYS A 314 -6.38 -25.14 15.57
CA LYS A 314 -6.65 -23.75 15.98
C LYS A 314 -7.69 -23.10 15.08
N ARG A 315 -8.52 -22.22 15.66
CA ARG A 315 -9.48 -21.40 14.92
C ARG A 315 -8.78 -20.21 14.29
N VAL A 316 -8.93 -20.06 12.98
CA VAL A 316 -8.20 -19.07 12.18
C VAL A 316 -9.14 -17.97 11.68
N PHE A 317 -8.85 -16.72 12.00
CA PHE A 317 -9.51 -15.57 11.40
C PHE A 317 -8.67 -15.00 10.25
N TRP A 318 -9.31 -14.80 9.10
CA TRP A 318 -8.68 -14.25 7.91
C TRP A 318 -9.03 -12.78 7.76
N VAL A 319 -8.03 -11.90 7.79
CA VAL A 319 -8.28 -10.47 7.55
C VAL A 319 -8.80 -10.28 6.11
N GLY A 320 -10.03 -9.77 6.01
CA GLY A 320 -10.75 -9.63 4.74
C GLY A 320 -11.53 -10.87 4.28
N GLY A 321 -11.67 -11.88 5.14
CA GLY A 321 -12.36 -13.14 4.85
C GLY A 321 -11.51 -14.10 4.01
N ILE A 322 -11.77 -15.41 4.15
CA ILE A 322 -11.05 -16.44 3.38
C ILE A 322 -11.35 -16.35 1.87
N GLU A 323 -12.55 -15.90 1.52
CA GLU A 323 -12.97 -15.62 0.14
C GLU A 323 -12.19 -14.45 -0.45
N GLY A 324 -11.79 -13.49 0.39
CA GLY A 324 -10.96 -12.36 -0.01
C GLY A 324 -9.61 -12.77 -0.59
N TYR A 325 -9.12 -13.97 -0.30
CA TYR A 325 -7.89 -14.54 -0.87
C TYR A 325 -8.13 -15.35 -2.16
N LYS A 326 -9.29 -15.14 -2.80
CA LYS A 326 -9.70 -15.78 -4.06
C LYS A 326 -9.66 -17.32 -4.00
N THR A 327 -9.93 -17.90 -2.84
CA THR A 327 -9.88 -19.36 -2.63
C THR A 327 -10.85 -20.14 -3.53
N GLU A 328 -11.98 -19.52 -3.89
CA GLU A 328 -12.93 -20.10 -4.85
C GLU A 328 -12.39 -20.09 -6.28
N GLU A 329 -11.76 -19.00 -6.72
CA GLU A 329 -11.14 -18.94 -8.05
C GLU A 329 -9.97 -19.92 -8.17
N LEU A 330 -9.21 -20.11 -7.08
CA LEU A 330 -8.14 -21.12 -7.04
C LEU A 330 -8.70 -22.56 -7.08
N GLU A 331 -9.84 -22.81 -6.43
CA GLU A 331 -10.52 -24.12 -6.50
C GLU A 331 -11.06 -24.39 -7.92
N ASP A 332 -11.67 -23.40 -8.58
CA ASP A 332 -12.09 -23.50 -9.97
C ASP A 332 -10.89 -23.71 -10.91
N LEU A 333 -9.77 -22.99 -10.67
CA LEU A 333 -8.53 -23.16 -11.43
C LEU A 333 -7.94 -24.56 -11.26
N TYR A 334 -8.00 -25.13 -10.06
CA TYR A 334 -7.60 -26.51 -9.81
C TYR A 334 -8.44 -27.48 -10.66
N TRP A 335 -9.77 -27.38 -10.61
CA TRP A 335 -10.64 -28.26 -11.38
C TRP A 335 -10.44 -28.11 -12.89
N PHE A 336 -10.19 -26.88 -13.35
CA PHE A 336 -9.82 -26.60 -14.74
C PHE A 336 -8.47 -27.23 -15.13
N SER A 337 -7.49 -27.23 -14.22
CA SER A 337 -6.17 -27.82 -14.47
C SER A 337 -6.16 -29.35 -14.58
N VAL A 338 -7.14 -30.03 -13.98
CA VAL A 338 -7.28 -31.49 -14.01
C VAL A 338 -8.38 -31.96 -14.98
N ASP A 339 -8.80 -31.08 -15.89
CA ASP A 339 -9.83 -31.34 -16.92
C ASP A 339 -11.17 -31.85 -16.34
N MET A 340 -11.60 -31.25 -15.22
CA MET A 340 -12.90 -31.52 -14.57
C MET A 340 -13.74 -30.24 -14.45
N PRO A 341 -14.09 -29.56 -15.57
CA PRO A 341 -14.81 -28.28 -15.54
C PRO A 341 -16.20 -28.37 -14.89
N GLU A 342 -16.83 -29.55 -14.86
CA GLU A 342 -18.12 -29.80 -14.21
C GLU A 342 -18.09 -29.65 -12.69
N ARG A 343 -16.90 -29.69 -12.07
CA ARG A 343 -16.72 -29.47 -10.63
C ARG A 343 -16.45 -28.00 -10.28
N MET A 344 -16.23 -27.15 -11.28
CA MET A 344 -16.10 -25.72 -11.03
C MET A 344 -17.43 -25.12 -10.58
N ARG A 345 -17.35 -24.17 -9.66
CA ARG A 345 -18.49 -23.37 -9.22
C ARG A 345 -18.97 -22.44 -10.33
N THR A 346 -18.03 -21.87 -11.07
CA THR A 346 -18.33 -20.93 -12.17
C THR A 346 -17.74 -21.43 -13.49
N PRO A 347 -18.50 -21.46 -14.59
CA PRO A 347 -17.98 -21.86 -15.90
C PRO A 347 -17.14 -20.75 -16.56
N ARG A 348 -16.53 -19.83 -15.79
CA ARG A 348 -15.82 -18.65 -16.31
C ARG A 348 -14.60 -19.07 -17.11
N LEU A 349 -13.75 -19.92 -16.54
CA LEU A 349 -12.51 -20.36 -17.18
C LEU A 349 -12.78 -21.06 -18.51
N SER A 350 -13.74 -21.98 -18.56
CA SER A 350 -14.12 -22.69 -19.80
C SER A 350 -14.77 -21.81 -20.87
N ARG A 351 -15.29 -20.62 -20.52
CA ARG A 351 -15.83 -19.66 -21.51
C ARG A 351 -14.76 -18.74 -22.07
N GLU A 352 -13.74 -18.45 -21.27
CA GLU A 352 -12.69 -17.50 -21.61
C GLU A 352 -11.46 -18.18 -22.22
N TYR A 353 -11.21 -19.44 -21.87
CA TYR A 353 -10.05 -20.22 -22.28
C TYR A 353 -10.49 -21.61 -22.75
N ARG A 354 -9.78 -22.15 -23.74
CA ARG A 354 -9.97 -23.49 -24.30
C ARG A 354 -9.56 -24.57 -23.29
N ASP A 355 -8.40 -24.39 -22.66
CA ASP A 355 -7.79 -25.36 -21.74
C ASP A 355 -6.80 -24.65 -20.77
N PHE A 356 -6.30 -25.39 -19.79
CA PHE A 356 -5.35 -24.86 -18.81
C PHE A 356 -3.98 -24.51 -19.44
N GLU A 357 -3.60 -25.14 -20.54
CA GLU A 357 -2.37 -24.78 -21.26
C GLU A 357 -2.48 -23.41 -21.93
N GLU A 358 -3.64 -23.07 -22.52
CA GLU A 358 -3.90 -21.73 -23.03
C GLU A 358 -3.89 -20.69 -21.90
N TYR A 359 -4.49 -21.00 -20.74
CA TYR A 359 -4.45 -20.13 -19.57
C TYR A 359 -3.00 -19.85 -19.14
N LYS A 360 -2.16 -20.89 -19.01
CA LYS A 360 -0.72 -20.74 -18.68
C LYS A 360 0.05 -19.98 -19.76
N SER A 361 -0.24 -20.26 -21.03
CA SER A 361 0.41 -19.58 -22.15
C SER A 361 0.09 -18.09 -22.16
N ILE A 362 -1.15 -17.71 -21.86
CA ILE A 362 -1.56 -16.30 -21.74
C ILE A 362 -0.88 -15.69 -20.51
N ALA A 363 -0.95 -16.32 -19.34
CA ALA A 363 -0.33 -15.83 -18.11
C ALA A 363 1.17 -15.52 -18.30
N LYS A 364 1.88 -16.38 -19.04
CA LYS A 364 3.28 -16.20 -19.40
C LYS A 364 3.47 -15.11 -20.44
N ALA A 365 2.67 -15.09 -21.50
CA ALA A 365 2.78 -14.10 -22.58
C ALA A 365 2.39 -12.68 -22.13
N THR A 366 1.57 -12.55 -21.09
CA THR A 366 1.16 -11.26 -20.54
C THR A 366 1.89 -10.89 -19.26
N SER A 367 2.76 -11.77 -18.74
CA SER A 367 3.38 -11.64 -17.42
C SER A 367 2.36 -11.20 -16.35
N ASP A 368 1.15 -11.76 -16.40
CA ASP A 368 0.05 -11.34 -15.53
C ASP A 368 0.32 -11.83 -14.10
N VAL A 369 0.48 -10.87 -13.19
CA VAL A 369 0.88 -11.16 -11.80
C VAL A 369 -0.18 -12.02 -11.10
N GLU A 370 -1.47 -11.76 -11.31
CA GLU A 370 -2.53 -12.51 -10.64
C GLU A 370 -2.62 -13.94 -11.18
N MET A 371 -2.54 -14.12 -12.50
CA MET A 371 -2.57 -15.46 -13.11
C MET A 371 -1.35 -16.28 -12.69
N ASN A 372 -0.15 -15.70 -12.75
CA ASN A 372 1.09 -16.39 -12.36
C ASN A 372 1.10 -16.73 -10.87
N GLN A 373 0.59 -15.84 -10.02
CA GLN A 373 0.41 -16.11 -8.60
C GLN A 373 -0.57 -17.27 -8.36
N ALA A 374 -1.69 -17.30 -9.09
CA ALA A 374 -2.67 -18.38 -8.97
C ALA A 374 -2.08 -19.74 -9.39
N ILE A 375 -1.30 -19.77 -10.48
CA ILE A 375 -0.57 -20.97 -10.94
C ILE A 375 0.44 -21.42 -9.87
N SER A 376 1.24 -20.50 -9.34
CA SER A 376 2.23 -20.83 -8.30
C SER A 376 1.58 -21.38 -7.02
N LEU A 377 0.44 -20.82 -6.60
CA LEU A 377 -0.33 -21.32 -5.46
C LEU A 377 -0.88 -22.72 -5.72
N LEU A 378 -1.38 -22.97 -6.92
CA LEU A 378 -1.87 -24.28 -7.33
C LEU A 378 -0.76 -25.34 -7.24
N ASP A 379 0.42 -25.03 -7.78
CA ASP A 379 1.58 -25.93 -7.76
C ASP A 379 2.07 -26.20 -6.33
N LYS A 380 2.20 -25.14 -5.50
CA LYS A 380 2.68 -25.25 -4.11
C LYS A 380 1.73 -26.04 -3.22
N TYR A 381 0.42 -25.92 -3.44
CA TYR A 381 -0.60 -26.50 -2.57
C TYR A 381 -1.35 -27.67 -3.19
N PHE A 382 -0.86 -28.30 -4.25
CA PHE A 382 -1.48 -29.50 -4.82
C PHE A 382 -1.55 -30.67 -3.80
N PRO A 383 -2.67 -31.44 -3.71
CA PRO A 383 -4.00 -31.12 -4.25
C PRO A 383 -4.71 -30.09 -3.36
N LEU A 384 -5.22 -29.01 -3.99
CA LEU A 384 -5.70 -27.82 -3.30
C LEU A 384 -7.07 -28.01 -2.60
N PRO A 385 -8.08 -28.71 -3.16
CA PRO A 385 -9.41 -28.78 -2.56
C PRO A 385 -9.44 -29.37 -1.15
N GLN A 386 -8.63 -30.41 -0.87
CA GLN A 386 -8.55 -31.03 0.46
C GLN A 386 -7.98 -30.04 1.49
N LYS A 387 -6.95 -29.28 1.11
CA LYS A 387 -6.35 -28.24 1.96
C LYS A 387 -7.35 -27.12 2.23
N LEU A 388 -8.08 -26.67 1.21
CA LEU A 388 -9.13 -25.65 1.37
C LEU A 388 -10.26 -26.13 2.28
N GLN A 389 -10.62 -27.42 2.27
CA GLN A 389 -11.60 -27.97 3.21
C GLN A 389 -11.13 -27.87 4.67
N VAL A 390 -9.87 -28.18 4.95
CA VAL A 390 -9.28 -28.02 6.29
C VAL A 390 -9.34 -26.55 6.72
N LEU A 391 -8.91 -25.64 5.86
CA LEU A 391 -8.95 -24.19 6.14
C LEU A 391 -10.38 -23.69 6.42
N ARG A 392 -11.35 -24.10 5.60
CA ARG A 392 -12.77 -23.70 5.77
C ARG A 392 -13.37 -24.22 7.06
N ARG A 393 -12.96 -25.42 7.50
CA ARG A 393 -13.44 -26.01 8.77
C ARG A 393 -12.99 -25.21 9.98
N GLN A 394 -11.77 -24.68 9.95
CA GLN A 394 -11.19 -23.91 11.07
C GLN A 394 -11.37 -22.39 10.93
N ALA A 395 -11.86 -21.91 9.79
CA ALA A 395 -12.11 -20.49 9.57
C ALA A 395 -13.23 -19.96 10.48
N THR A 396 -12.97 -18.86 11.17
CA THR A 396 -13.98 -18.10 11.92
C THR A 396 -14.25 -16.75 11.27
N THR A 397 -15.49 -16.25 11.42
CA THR A 397 -15.92 -14.93 10.93
C THR A 397 -15.75 -13.82 11.97
N ASN A 398 -15.51 -14.19 13.23
CA ASN A 398 -15.30 -13.25 14.33
C ASN A 398 -13.87 -13.36 14.84
N GLU A 399 -13.12 -12.26 14.74
CA GLU A 399 -11.74 -12.14 15.19
C GLU A 399 -11.59 -12.47 16.68
N LYS A 400 -12.57 -12.12 17.51
CA LYS A 400 -12.52 -12.38 18.96
C LYS A 400 -12.59 -13.86 19.34
N ASP A 401 -13.08 -14.68 18.42
CA ASP A 401 -13.19 -16.12 18.57
C ASP A 401 -11.99 -16.86 17.94
N ALA A 402 -11.03 -16.14 17.37
CA ALA A 402 -9.85 -16.75 16.77
C ALA A 402 -8.76 -16.99 17.80
N ASP A 403 -8.05 -18.08 17.59
CA ASP A 403 -6.77 -18.36 18.26
C ASP A 403 -5.64 -17.72 17.45
N VAL A 404 -5.77 -17.71 16.11
CA VAL A 404 -4.80 -17.08 15.21
C VAL A 404 -5.49 -16.18 14.20
N VAL A 405 -4.95 -14.97 14.01
CA VAL A 405 -5.31 -14.09 12.89
C VAL A 405 -4.25 -14.22 11.80
N VAL A 406 -4.65 -14.36 10.55
CA VAL A 406 -3.73 -14.40 9.40
C VAL A 406 -4.04 -13.27 8.44
N SER A 407 -2.97 -12.61 7.96
CA SER A 407 -3.09 -11.53 6.98
C SER A 407 -1.82 -11.35 6.17
N THR A 408 -1.97 -10.79 4.96
CA THR A 408 -0.82 -10.19 4.29
C THR A 408 -0.44 -8.86 4.97
N ALA A 409 0.83 -8.50 4.99
CA ALA A 409 1.30 -7.19 5.43
C ALA A 409 0.61 -6.02 4.70
N HIS A 410 0.20 -6.21 3.43
CA HIS A 410 -0.57 -5.20 2.69
C HIS A 410 -1.95 -4.94 3.30
N ARG A 411 -2.69 -6.01 3.60
CA ARG A 411 -4.04 -5.95 4.18
C ARG A 411 -4.04 -5.55 5.65
N SER A 412 -2.90 -5.67 6.34
CA SER A 412 -2.78 -5.25 7.73
C SER A 412 -2.70 -3.73 7.90
N LYS A 413 -2.43 -2.97 6.83
CA LYS A 413 -2.37 -1.51 6.92
C LYS A 413 -3.67 -0.93 7.47
N GLY A 414 -3.55 -0.15 8.55
CA GLY A 414 -4.66 0.45 9.29
C GLY A 414 -5.22 -0.43 10.42
N LEU A 415 -4.77 -1.68 10.53
CA LEU A 415 -5.06 -2.58 11.65
C LEU A 415 -3.89 -2.60 12.64
N GLU A 416 -4.10 -3.22 13.80
CA GLU A 416 -3.11 -3.39 14.87
C GLU A 416 -3.54 -4.52 15.82
N TRP A 417 -2.57 -5.22 16.41
CA TRP A 417 -2.80 -6.35 17.32
C TRP A 417 -1.85 -6.32 18.50
N ASP A 418 -2.27 -6.91 19.61
CA ASP A 418 -1.43 -7.03 20.80
C ASP A 418 -0.16 -7.84 20.51
N THR A 419 -0.31 -8.98 19.82
CA THR A 419 0.82 -9.84 19.41
C THR A 419 0.86 -10.03 17.90
N VAL A 420 2.01 -9.76 17.30
CA VAL A 420 2.28 -9.97 15.87
C VAL A 420 3.52 -10.85 15.70
N ILE A 421 3.40 -11.83 14.81
CA ILE A 421 4.48 -12.68 14.31
C ILE A 421 4.72 -12.30 12.86
N LEU A 422 5.97 -11.95 12.54
CA LEU A 422 6.40 -11.77 11.15
C LEU A 422 6.74 -13.15 10.58
N ASN A 423 6.14 -13.49 9.44
CA ASN A 423 6.49 -14.70 8.72
C ASN A 423 7.85 -14.54 8.02
N ASP A 424 8.50 -15.64 7.64
CA ASP A 424 9.81 -15.61 6.96
C ASP A 424 9.72 -15.41 5.44
N ASP A 425 8.52 -15.16 4.89
CA ASP A 425 8.30 -15.02 3.45
C ASP A 425 8.53 -13.60 2.89
N PHE A 426 9.10 -12.70 3.70
CA PHE A 426 9.49 -11.35 3.25
C PHE A 426 10.73 -11.39 2.36
N SER A 427 10.78 -10.49 1.38
CA SER A 427 11.92 -10.36 0.49
C SER A 427 13.17 -9.90 1.25
N ASP A 428 14.32 -10.44 0.89
CA ASP A 428 15.60 -10.02 1.45
C ASP A 428 15.96 -8.61 0.97
N ILE A 429 15.76 -7.62 1.85
CA ILE A 429 16.07 -6.21 1.59
C ILE A 429 17.57 -5.89 1.67
N THR A 430 18.42 -6.89 1.92
CA THR A 430 19.88 -6.77 1.89
C THR A 430 20.47 -7.22 0.54
N ASP A 431 19.70 -7.94 -0.29
CA ASP A 431 20.16 -8.43 -1.60
C ASP A 431 20.67 -7.27 -2.49
N PRO A 432 21.94 -7.26 -2.91
CA PRO A 432 22.50 -6.21 -3.76
C PRO A 432 21.90 -6.17 -5.17
N LEU A 433 21.25 -7.24 -5.63
CA LEU A 433 20.59 -7.31 -6.94
C LEU A 433 19.21 -6.62 -6.94
N LEU A 434 18.66 -6.33 -5.76
CA LEU A 434 17.38 -5.65 -5.63
C LEU A 434 17.54 -4.18 -6.00
N SER A 435 16.73 -3.72 -6.97
CA SER A 435 16.71 -2.30 -7.35
C SER A 435 16.33 -1.43 -6.15
N GLU A 436 16.81 -0.20 -6.14
CA GLU A 436 16.54 0.75 -5.04
C GLU A 436 15.04 0.93 -4.79
N ALA A 437 14.25 1.11 -5.86
CA ALA A 437 12.80 1.24 -5.75
C ALA A 437 12.13 0.00 -5.14
N ALA A 438 12.55 -1.20 -5.53
CA ALA A 438 12.03 -2.45 -4.97
C ALA A 438 12.47 -2.64 -3.51
N ARG A 439 13.70 -2.26 -3.17
CA ARG A 439 14.22 -2.27 -1.80
C ARG A 439 13.40 -1.37 -0.90
N THR A 440 13.13 -0.13 -1.31
CA THR A 440 12.24 0.79 -0.57
C THR A 440 10.85 0.21 -0.38
N ASP A 441 10.25 -0.38 -1.42
CA ASP A 441 8.89 -0.94 -1.31
C ASP A 441 8.84 -2.11 -0.31
N GLU A 442 9.83 -3.00 -0.34
CA GLU A 442 9.92 -4.14 0.59
C GLU A 442 10.29 -3.70 2.02
N THR A 443 11.16 -2.71 2.19
CA THR A 443 11.45 -2.11 3.51
C THR A 443 10.22 -1.45 4.11
N ASN A 444 9.47 -0.65 3.32
CA ASN A 444 8.22 -0.03 3.75
C ASN A 444 7.18 -1.07 4.17
N LEU A 445 7.11 -2.20 3.46
CA LEU A 445 6.17 -3.24 3.78
C LEU A 445 6.52 -3.99 5.07
N LEU A 446 7.81 -4.25 5.30
CA LEU A 446 8.29 -4.79 6.56
C LEU A 446 8.06 -3.79 7.71
N TYR A 447 8.32 -2.49 7.50
CA TYR A 447 8.01 -1.42 8.45
C TYR A 447 6.53 -1.39 8.81
N VAL A 448 5.64 -1.49 7.81
CA VAL A 448 4.19 -1.60 8.03
C VAL A 448 3.89 -2.82 8.89
N ALA A 449 4.44 -4.00 8.59
CA ALA A 449 4.20 -5.22 9.35
C ALA A 449 4.68 -5.14 10.80
N THR A 450 5.93 -4.70 11.02
CA THR A 450 6.55 -4.48 12.34
C THR A 450 5.70 -3.55 13.20
N THR A 451 5.27 -2.42 12.64
CA THR A 451 4.49 -1.40 13.35
C THR A 451 3.02 -1.78 13.58
N ARG A 452 2.60 -3.02 13.29
CA ARG A 452 1.26 -3.52 13.64
C ARG A 452 1.20 -4.08 15.07
N ALA A 453 2.34 -4.47 15.64
CA ALA A 453 2.42 -4.94 17.02
C ALA A 453 2.12 -3.79 17.99
N ARG A 454 1.41 -4.08 19.09
CA ARG A 454 1.17 -3.13 20.19
C ARG A 454 1.93 -3.49 21.46
N LYS A 455 2.07 -4.79 21.74
CA LYS A 455 2.68 -5.30 22.98
C LYS A 455 3.81 -6.30 22.73
N LEU A 456 3.65 -7.20 21.76
CA LEU A 456 4.63 -8.24 21.48
C LEU A 456 4.86 -8.38 19.99
N LEU A 457 6.11 -8.27 19.56
CA LEU A 457 6.55 -8.56 18.20
C LEU A 457 7.47 -9.79 18.21
N VAL A 458 7.09 -10.81 17.46
CA VAL A 458 7.98 -11.94 17.14
C VAL A 458 8.64 -11.66 15.79
N ARG A 459 9.95 -11.46 15.81
CA ARG A 459 10.74 -11.11 14.63
C ARG A 459 10.96 -12.32 13.72
N ASN A 460 10.97 -12.08 12.41
CA ASN A 460 11.42 -13.06 11.42
C ASN A 460 12.94 -13.05 11.29
N GLU A 461 13.50 -14.02 10.57
CA GLU A 461 14.96 -14.15 10.41
C GLU A 461 15.59 -12.89 9.78
N LEU A 462 14.90 -12.25 8.82
CA LEU A 462 15.39 -11.03 8.18
C LEU A 462 15.58 -9.90 9.19
N LEU A 463 14.59 -9.64 10.05
CA LEU A 463 14.68 -8.55 11.01
C LEU A 463 15.74 -8.83 12.09
N LYS A 464 15.99 -10.10 12.44
CA LYS A 464 17.10 -10.50 13.33
C LYS A 464 18.46 -10.14 12.72
N LEU A 465 18.68 -10.54 11.46
CA LEU A 465 19.92 -10.25 10.72
C LEU A 465 20.19 -8.75 10.61
N LEU A 466 19.16 -7.93 10.42
CA LEU A 466 19.31 -6.48 10.33
C LEU A 466 19.75 -5.86 11.67
N CYS A 467 19.24 -6.33 12.79
CA CYS A 467 19.67 -5.87 14.11
C CYS A 467 21.12 -6.24 14.41
N GLU A 468 21.53 -7.48 14.08
CA GLU A 468 22.91 -7.94 14.27
C GLU A 468 23.92 -7.13 13.45
N GLN A 469 23.52 -6.65 12.27
CA GLN A 469 24.35 -5.79 11.42
C GLN A 469 24.57 -4.41 12.04
N GLU A 470 23.52 -3.76 12.53
CA GLU A 470 23.64 -2.45 13.20
C GLU A 470 24.49 -2.52 14.47
N GLU A 471 24.30 -3.54 15.30
CA GLU A 471 25.14 -3.76 16.49
C GLU A 471 26.62 -3.92 16.11
N SER A 472 26.91 -4.57 14.99
CA SER A 472 28.29 -4.73 14.51
C SER A 472 28.89 -3.43 13.98
N ASP A 473 28.11 -2.62 13.26
CA ASP A 473 28.55 -1.35 12.69
C ASP A 473 28.84 -0.32 13.80
N ASP A 474 27.96 -0.23 14.82
CA ASP A 474 28.15 0.63 16.00
C ASP A 474 29.43 0.30 16.78
N ILE A 475 29.75 -0.99 16.95
CA ILE A 475 30.99 -1.44 17.61
C ILE A 475 32.22 -0.99 16.80
N THR A 476 32.16 -1.03 15.47
CA THR A 476 33.25 -0.56 14.61
C THR A 476 33.43 0.96 14.67
N GLU A 477 32.33 1.73 14.68
CA GLU A 477 32.39 3.19 14.81
C GLU A 477 32.92 3.61 16.19
N GLU A 478 32.49 2.98 17.29
CA GLU A 478 33.04 3.25 18.62
C GLU A 478 34.54 2.93 18.72
N GLN A 479 35.00 1.86 18.06
CA GLN A 479 36.43 1.50 18.00
C GLN A 479 37.26 2.47 17.14
N LEU A 480 36.69 3.03 16.08
CA LEU A 480 37.31 4.08 15.26
C LEU A 480 37.39 5.42 16.03
N VAL A 481 36.37 5.78 16.80
CA VAL A 481 36.38 6.97 17.66
C VAL A 481 37.40 6.80 18.81
N CYS A 482 37.50 5.63 19.42
CA CYS A 482 38.48 5.36 20.49
C CYS A 482 39.94 5.29 20.00
N SER A 483 40.18 5.03 18.71
CA SER A 483 41.52 5.01 18.12
C SER A 483 41.96 6.37 17.55
N GLY A 484 41.04 7.33 17.39
CA GLY A 484 41.30 8.67 16.85
C GLY A 484 41.79 9.73 17.85
N GLU A 485 41.71 9.51 19.17
CA GLU A 485 42.11 10.50 20.19
C GLU A 485 43.60 10.46 20.62
N SER A 486 44.46 9.73 19.90
CA SER A 486 45.88 9.58 20.30
C SER A 486 46.91 10.05 19.29
N THR A 487 46.66 11.15 18.56
CA THR A 487 47.72 11.88 17.85
C THR A 487 47.48 13.40 17.77
N VAL A 488 47.78 14.14 18.86
CA VAL A 488 48.06 15.58 18.77
C VAL A 488 49.31 15.94 19.61
N SER A 489 50.39 16.21 18.85
CA SER A 489 51.53 17.10 19.10
C SER A 489 52.44 16.91 20.32
N HIS A 490 53.58 16.24 20.09
CA HIS A 490 54.86 16.59 20.72
C HIS A 490 55.89 16.78 19.60
N GLU A 491 56.10 18.02 19.15
CA GLU A 491 57.36 18.50 18.58
C GLU A 491 57.23 19.99 18.22
N GLU A 492 57.94 20.83 18.98
CA GLU A 492 58.62 22.08 18.59
C GLU A 492 58.72 23.01 19.80
N LEU A 493 59.88 22.98 20.49
CA LEU A 493 60.47 24.10 21.23
C LEU A 493 61.87 23.68 21.73
N SER A 494 62.88 23.78 20.87
CA SER A 494 64.28 23.85 21.31
C SER A 494 65.14 24.64 20.31
N HIS A 495 65.17 25.97 20.47
CA HIS A 495 66.31 26.78 20.06
C HIS A 495 66.80 27.61 21.25
N ALA A 496 67.92 27.17 21.83
CA ALA A 496 68.89 28.02 22.51
C ALA A 496 70.26 27.36 22.27
N GLY A 497 71.10 28.03 21.46
CA GLY A 497 72.43 27.56 21.06
C GLY A 497 72.82 28.12 19.71
#